data_AF-A0A0Q6FJJ4-F1
#
_entry.id   AF-A0A0Q6FJJ4-F1
#
_cell.length_a   1.000
_cell.length_b   1.000
_cell.length_c   1.000
_cell.angle_alpha   90.00
_cell.angle_beta   90.00
_cell.angle_gamma   90.00
#
_symmetry.space_group_name_H-M   'P 1'
#
loop_
_entity.id
_entity.type
_entity.pdbx_description
1 polymer ?
#
loop_
_entity_poly.entity_id
_entity_poly.type
_entity_poly.pdbx_seq_one_letter_code
_entity_poly.pdbx_strand_id
1 'polypeptide(L)'
;MGRRGASRPRPRPVAADLEDTITTRALALIPGLALALTLTACGGSDSGSDSGSEGGSASGSSSESASASPEAAEATGEDYAALFTALTEQQGKVQQPGSAEEFNAQADFPDGVSVADFDPQAQTICVQDENKGISGTFTGAGDVGVVLSDGVCGKGEEVSKLVPDPANQDKVKIEGDQEIGQPVADVFAQQSGS
;
A
#
# COMPACT_ATOMS: atom_id res chain seq x y z
N MET A 1 -7.64 -89.86 26.45
CA MET A 1 -8.04 -88.46 26.14
C MET A 1 -6.82 -87.74 25.55
N GLY A 2 -6.87 -87.43 24.24
CA GLY A 2 -5.75 -86.92 23.42
C GLY A 2 -5.49 -85.41 23.62
N ARG A 3 -4.24 -84.96 23.71
CA ARG A 3 -3.26 -84.60 22.65
C ARG A 3 -3.54 -83.30 21.87
N ARG A 4 -2.75 -82.27 22.22
CA ARG A 4 -1.92 -81.38 21.36
C ARG A 4 -2.61 -80.50 20.27
N GLY A 5 -2.63 -79.18 20.54
CA GLY A 5 -1.77 -78.15 19.92
C GLY A 5 -1.97 -77.70 18.45
N ALA A 6 -2.13 -76.39 18.24
CA ALA A 6 -1.59 -75.54 17.14
C ALA A 6 -2.08 -74.08 17.39
N SER A 7 -1.29 -73.02 17.56
CA SER A 7 -0.21 -72.38 16.77
C SER A 7 -0.69 -71.26 15.82
N ARG A 8 -0.68 -70.01 16.33
CA ARG A 8 -0.18 -68.72 15.72
C ARG A 8 -0.89 -68.14 14.47
N PRO A 9 -0.85 -66.80 14.21
CA PRO A 9 0.30 -65.90 14.40
C PRO A 9 0.06 -64.54 15.10
N ARG A 10 1.17 -64.01 15.64
CA ARG A 10 1.36 -62.65 16.16
C ARG A 10 1.80 -61.71 15.02
N PRO A 11 1.38 -60.44 15.00
CA PRO A 11 2.10 -59.41 14.25
C PRO A 11 3.42 -59.03 14.94
N ARG A 12 4.42 -58.72 14.10
CA ARG A 12 5.79 -58.29 14.43
C ARG A 12 5.87 -56.77 14.65
N PRO A 13 6.96 -56.28 15.28
CA PRO A 13 7.08 -54.91 15.76
C PRO A 13 7.62 -53.95 14.69
N VAL A 14 7.37 -52.65 14.88
CA VAL A 14 8.12 -51.56 14.26
C VAL A 14 8.79 -50.78 15.40
N ALA A 15 10.12 -50.82 15.46
CA ALA A 15 10.96 -50.02 16.36
C ALA A 15 11.16 -48.64 15.72
N ALA A 16 10.89 -47.54 16.42
CA ALA A 16 11.82 -46.70 17.20
C ALA A 16 12.87 -45.99 16.35
N ASP A 17 12.92 -44.65 16.36
CA ASP A 17 13.90 -43.89 17.16
C ASP A 17 13.75 -42.36 17.05
N LEU A 18 13.97 -41.70 18.19
CA LEU A 18 14.62 -40.40 18.47
C LEU A 18 14.14 -39.05 17.86
N GLU A 19 13.87 -38.14 18.81
CA GLU A 19 14.31 -36.72 18.88
C GLU A 19 13.85 -35.73 17.80
N ASP A 20 12.98 -34.78 18.16
CA ASP A 20 13.44 -33.47 18.62
C ASP A 20 12.31 -32.69 19.33
N THR A 21 12.73 -31.87 20.26
CA THR A 21 11.97 -30.85 20.95
C THR A 21 11.43 -29.84 19.93
N ILE A 22 10.22 -29.33 20.11
CA ILE A 22 9.90 -27.89 20.01
C ILE A 22 8.45 -27.69 20.45
N THR A 23 8.35 -27.13 21.64
CA THR A 23 7.32 -26.21 22.10
C THR A 23 6.85 -25.29 20.98
N THR A 24 5.62 -25.44 20.48
CA THR A 24 4.96 -24.32 19.80
C THR A 24 3.58 -24.14 20.40
N ARG A 25 3.49 -23.05 21.16
CA ARG A 25 2.27 -22.43 21.65
C ARG A 25 1.20 -22.47 20.56
N ALA A 26 -0.05 -22.59 21.00
CA ALA A 26 -1.20 -22.10 20.27
C ALA A 26 -0.88 -20.67 19.78
N LEU A 27 -0.44 -20.57 18.53
CA LEU A 27 -0.44 -19.32 17.80
C LEU A 27 -1.90 -19.08 17.46
N ALA A 28 -2.45 -18.09 18.16
CA ALA A 28 -3.63 -17.38 17.76
C ALA A 28 -3.66 -17.23 16.23
N LEU A 29 -4.85 -17.37 15.65
CA LEU A 29 -5.14 -16.80 14.35
C LEU A 29 -4.72 -15.33 14.42
N ILE A 30 -3.57 -15.02 13.85
CA ILE A 30 -3.23 -13.68 13.42
C ILE A 30 -4.00 -13.54 12.10
N PRO A 31 -5.00 -12.64 12.00
CA PRO A 31 -5.49 -12.20 10.71
C PRO A 31 -4.33 -11.42 10.08
N GLY A 32 -3.44 -12.17 9.43
CA GLY A 32 -2.38 -11.62 8.63
C GLY A 32 -3.03 -10.73 7.59
N LEU A 33 -2.61 -9.47 7.57
CA LEU A 33 -2.67 -8.58 6.41
C LEU A 33 -2.05 -9.30 5.21
N ALA A 34 -2.86 -10.13 4.57
CA ALA A 34 -2.59 -10.69 3.27
C ALA A 34 -3.30 -9.79 2.24
N LEU A 35 -2.71 -8.63 1.97
CA LEU A 35 -2.83 -8.01 0.65
C LEU A 35 -2.15 -8.97 -0.34
N ALA A 36 -2.86 -10.03 -0.71
CA ALA A 36 -2.37 -11.09 -1.56
C ALA A 36 -2.38 -10.64 -3.02
N LEU A 37 -1.44 -9.78 -3.39
CA LEU A 37 -1.04 -9.56 -4.78
C LEU A 37 -0.16 -10.74 -5.21
N THR A 38 -0.78 -11.85 -5.57
CA THR A 38 -0.09 -13.00 -6.17
C THR A 38 0.20 -12.72 -7.64
N LEU A 39 1.35 -12.10 -7.92
CA LEU A 39 1.88 -11.92 -9.28
C LEU A 39 3.20 -12.69 -9.43
N THR A 40 3.10 -13.92 -9.92
CA THR A 40 4.20 -14.67 -10.52
C THR A 40 4.54 -14.12 -11.90
N ALA A 41 5.72 -13.52 -12.08
CA ALA A 41 6.57 -13.60 -13.29
C ALA A 41 7.72 -12.58 -13.17
N CYS A 42 9.00 -12.95 -13.16
CA CYS A 42 9.81 -13.45 -14.28
C CYS A 42 10.32 -12.34 -15.22
N GLY A 43 11.52 -11.80 -14.90
CA GLY A 43 12.63 -11.70 -15.84
C GLY A 43 12.79 -10.43 -16.70
N GLY A 44 14.01 -9.87 -16.69
CA GLY A 44 14.58 -9.18 -17.86
C GLY A 44 15.36 -7.90 -17.57
N SER A 45 16.66 -7.89 -17.91
CA SER A 45 17.69 -6.89 -17.58
C SER A 45 17.92 -5.77 -18.62
N ASP A 46 18.57 -4.69 -18.15
CA ASP A 46 19.61 -3.81 -18.77
C ASP A 46 19.43 -3.11 -20.13
N SER A 47 19.78 -1.80 -20.17
CA SER A 47 20.53 -1.03 -21.21
C SER A 47 20.52 0.48 -20.82
N GLY A 48 21.61 1.19 -20.50
CA GLY A 48 22.73 1.68 -21.35
C GLY A 48 22.25 2.81 -22.31
N SER A 49 22.85 4.00 -22.52
CA SER A 49 24.06 4.72 -22.09
C SER A 49 24.00 6.20 -22.59
N ASP A 50 24.84 7.08 -22.01
CA ASP A 50 25.61 8.20 -22.59
C ASP A 50 25.01 9.53 -23.16
N SER A 51 25.44 10.63 -22.50
CA SER A 51 26.22 11.80 -22.98
C SER A 51 25.65 12.90 -23.92
N GLY A 52 25.67 14.14 -23.41
CA GLY A 52 26.31 15.29 -24.09
C GLY A 52 25.46 16.51 -24.47
N SER A 53 25.73 17.67 -23.86
CA SER A 53 26.24 18.89 -24.54
C SER A 53 25.99 20.17 -23.74
N GLU A 54 27.08 20.92 -23.53
CA GLU A 54 27.14 22.26 -22.97
C GLU A 54 26.65 23.32 -23.97
N GLY A 55 26.09 24.44 -23.49
CA GLY A 55 25.84 25.61 -24.34
C GLY A 55 25.08 26.79 -23.70
N GLY A 56 25.81 27.75 -23.14
CA GLY A 56 25.67 29.19 -23.45
C GLY A 56 24.47 30.02 -22.96
N SER A 57 24.67 30.69 -21.82
CA SER A 57 24.38 32.10 -21.47
C SER A 57 23.10 32.86 -21.92
N ALA A 58 22.28 33.17 -20.89
CA ALA A 58 21.76 34.46 -20.44
C ALA A 58 21.08 35.47 -21.42
N SER A 59 19.84 35.84 -21.08
CA SER A 59 19.43 37.18 -20.59
C SER A 59 18.04 37.57 -21.11
N GLY A 60 17.16 38.06 -20.22
CA GLY A 60 16.13 39.02 -20.62
C GLY A 60 14.76 38.90 -19.97
N SER A 61 14.52 39.80 -19.01
CA SER A 61 13.25 40.50 -18.76
C SER A 61 12.21 39.85 -17.87
N SER A 62 12.30 40.26 -16.60
CA SER A 62 11.22 40.39 -15.63
C SER A 62 9.98 41.08 -16.22
N SER A 63 8.83 40.51 -15.96
CA SER A 63 7.55 41.23 -15.84
C SER A 63 6.71 40.44 -14.86
N GLU A 64 6.76 40.89 -13.61
CA GLU A 64 5.97 40.42 -12.50
C GLU A 64 4.52 40.82 -12.77
N SER A 65 3.70 39.84 -13.14
CA SER A 65 2.26 39.91 -12.95
C SER A 65 1.93 38.86 -11.91
N ALA A 66 2.07 39.26 -10.64
CA ALA A 66 1.48 38.54 -9.53
C ALA A 66 -0.05 38.69 -9.65
N SER A 67 -0.63 37.89 -10.55
CA SER A 67 -2.00 37.47 -10.38
C SER A 67 -1.99 36.67 -9.09
N ALA A 68 -2.50 37.28 -8.02
CA ALA A 68 -2.87 36.53 -6.84
C ALA A 68 -3.89 35.48 -7.32
N SER A 69 -3.39 34.28 -7.60
CA SER A 69 -4.23 33.09 -7.65
C SER A 69 -5.04 33.12 -6.36
N PRO A 70 -6.35 32.81 -6.43
CA PRO A 70 -7.12 32.66 -5.20
C PRO A 70 -6.31 31.73 -4.30
N GLU A 71 -6.04 32.17 -3.07
CA GLU A 71 -5.55 31.28 -2.01
C GLU A 71 -6.53 30.10 -2.03
N ALA A 72 -6.11 28.99 -2.64
CA ALA A 72 -6.82 27.75 -2.55
C ALA A 72 -6.86 27.49 -1.04
N ALA A 73 -8.07 27.43 -0.48
CA ALA A 73 -8.22 27.16 0.94
C ALA A 73 -7.35 25.94 1.25
N GLU A 74 -6.39 26.09 2.16
CA GLU A 74 -5.43 25.04 2.49
C GLU A 74 -6.22 23.78 2.83
N ALA A 75 -5.91 22.68 2.14
CA ALA A 75 -6.62 21.44 2.35
C ALA A 75 -6.39 20.96 3.78
N THR A 76 -7.47 20.56 4.43
CA THR A 76 -7.45 20.11 5.82
C THR A 76 -7.20 18.62 5.90
N GLY A 77 -6.78 18.11 7.06
CA GLY A 77 -6.68 16.66 7.27
C GLY A 77 -8.00 15.91 7.01
N GLU A 78 -9.14 16.56 7.19
CA GLU A 78 -10.45 15.98 6.85
C GLU A 78 -10.63 15.81 5.33
N ASP A 79 -10.10 16.71 4.50
CA ASP A 79 -10.11 16.56 3.04
C ASP A 79 -9.29 15.34 2.61
N TYR A 80 -8.11 15.14 3.21
CA TYR A 80 -7.31 13.93 2.98
C TYR A 80 -8.02 12.68 3.49
N ALA A 81 -8.63 12.70 4.68
CA ALA A 81 -9.38 11.56 5.19
C ALA A 81 -10.56 11.18 4.27
N ALA A 82 -11.27 12.17 3.72
CA ALA A 82 -12.35 11.96 2.75
C ALA A 82 -11.82 11.31 1.45
N LEU A 83 -10.68 11.76 0.93
CA LEU A 83 -10.03 11.18 -0.24
C LEU A 83 -9.74 9.68 -0.06
N PHE A 84 -9.20 9.30 1.10
CA PHE A 84 -8.87 7.91 1.43
C PHE A 84 -10.09 7.05 1.73
N THR A 85 -11.10 7.65 2.35
CA THR A 85 -12.41 7.01 2.54
C THR A 85 -13.03 6.69 1.18
N ALA A 86 -13.02 7.64 0.24
CA ALA A 86 -13.51 7.42 -1.12
C ALA A 86 -12.75 6.28 -1.80
N LEU A 87 -11.41 6.26 -1.73
CA LEU A 87 -10.62 5.16 -2.32
C LEU A 87 -11.01 3.80 -1.75
N THR A 88 -11.06 3.67 -0.43
CA THR A 88 -11.32 2.40 0.24
C THR A 88 -12.74 1.87 0.00
N GLU A 89 -13.74 2.75 -0.09
CA GLU A 89 -15.10 2.39 -0.49
C GLU A 89 -15.19 1.81 -1.91
N GLN A 90 -14.30 2.24 -2.82
CA GLN A 90 -14.27 1.74 -4.20
C GLN A 90 -13.45 0.45 -4.35
N GLN A 91 -12.40 0.27 -3.56
CA GLN A 91 -11.53 -0.93 -3.66
C GLN A 91 -12.30 -2.25 -3.48
N GLY A 92 -13.37 -2.28 -2.70
CA GLY A 92 -14.24 -3.48 -2.57
C GLY A 92 -15.13 -3.77 -3.78
N LYS A 93 -15.27 -2.80 -4.71
CA LYS A 93 -16.16 -2.87 -5.88
C LYS A 93 -15.38 -3.08 -7.19
N VAL A 94 -14.14 -2.60 -7.25
CA VAL A 94 -13.28 -2.68 -8.43
C VAL A 94 -12.69 -4.10 -8.57
N GLN A 95 -12.89 -4.73 -9.72
CA GLN A 95 -12.40 -6.08 -10.00
C GLN A 95 -11.10 -6.02 -10.79
N GLN A 96 -9.99 -6.35 -10.13
CA GLN A 96 -8.65 -6.59 -10.72
C GLN A 96 -8.27 -5.57 -11.81
N PRO A 97 -8.15 -4.27 -11.46
CA PRO A 97 -7.72 -3.28 -12.43
C PRO A 97 -6.25 -3.55 -12.81
N GLY A 98 -5.90 -3.38 -14.08
CA GLY A 98 -4.51 -3.42 -14.56
C GLY A 98 -3.91 -2.02 -14.73
N SER A 99 -4.72 -0.97 -14.63
CA SER A 99 -4.35 0.42 -14.82
C SER A 99 -5.29 1.36 -14.05
N ALA A 100 -4.87 2.62 -13.90
CA ALA A 100 -5.69 3.68 -13.29
C ALA A 100 -6.99 3.93 -14.08
N GLU A 101 -6.91 3.88 -15.42
CA GLU A 101 -8.07 4.05 -16.31
C GLU A 101 -9.11 2.93 -16.10
N GLU A 102 -8.66 1.68 -15.98
CA GLU A 102 -9.55 0.54 -15.67
C GLU A 102 -10.11 0.58 -14.24
N PHE A 103 -9.33 1.12 -13.29
CA PHE A 103 -9.82 1.35 -11.93
C PHE A 103 -10.97 2.37 -11.95
N ASN A 104 -10.73 3.55 -12.53
CA ASN A 104 -11.69 4.65 -12.57
C ASN A 104 -12.94 4.31 -13.39
N ALA A 105 -12.83 3.45 -14.42
CA ALA A 105 -13.99 2.99 -15.19
C ALA A 105 -14.96 2.13 -14.38
N GLN A 106 -14.49 1.52 -13.29
CA GLN A 106 -15.28 0.66 -12.40
C GLN A 106 -15.68 1.35 -11.10
N ALA A 107 -14.88 2.32 -10.66
CA ALA A 107 -15.11 3.08 -9.46
C ALA A 107 -16.17 4.17 -9.66
N ASP A 108 -16.95 4.43 -8.62
CA ASP A 108 -17.91 5.53 -8.56
C ASP A 108 -17.37 6.61 -7.61
N PHE A 109 -16.35 7.33 -8.06
CA PHE A 109 -15.71 8.38 -7.27
C PHE A 109 -16.54 9.67 -7.24
N PRO A 110 -16.46 10.45 -6.15
CA PRO A 110 -16.97 11.82 -6.13
C PRO A 110 -16.33 12.69 -7.23
N ASP A 111 -17.03 13.75 -7.65
CA ASP A 111 -16.52 14.69 -8.64
C ASP A 111 -15.15 15.27 -8.24
N GLY A 112 -14.18 15.19 -9.15
CA GLY A 112 -12.81 15.64 -8.95
C GLY A 112 -11.88 14.63 -8.27
N VAL A 113 -12.43 13.54 -7.72
CA VAL A 113 -11.63 12.45 -7.13
C VAL A 113 -11.38 11.36 -8.18
N SER A 114 -10.13 10.91 -8.30
CA SER A 114 -9.77 9.80 -9.19
C SER A 114 -8.46 9.15 -8.79
N VAL A 115 -8.22 7.95 -9.30
CA VAL A 115 -6.90 7.32 -9.28
C VAL A 115 -6.09 7.85 -10.47
N ALA A 116 -4.98 8.52 -10.20
CA ALA A 116 -4.14 9.08 -11.26
C ALA A 116 -3.04 8.11 -11.69
N ASP A 117 -2.55 7.31 -10.73
CA ASP A 117 -1.52 6.32 -10.97
C ASP A 117 -1.87 5.01 -10.26
N PHE A 118 -1.63 3.90 -10.94
CA PHE A 118 -1.88 2.57 -10.42
C PHE A 118 -0.90 1.59 -11.05
N ASP A 119 0.01 1.09 -10.23
CA ASP A 119 0.97 0.07 -10.59
C ASP A 119 0.76 -1.17 -9.69
N PRO A 120 0.11 -2.22 -10.21
CA PRO A 120 -0.10 -3.45 -9.45
C PRO A 120 1.21 -4.23 -9.22
N GLN A 121 2.27 -4.01 -10.00
CA GLN A 121 3.57 -4.65 -9.82
C GLN A 121 4.35 -3.99 -8.68
N ALA A 122 4.39 -2.66 -8.67
CA ALA A 122 4.98 -1.88 -7.57
C ALA A 122 4.06 -1.79 -6.34
N GLN A 123 2.86 -2.36 -6.41
CA GLN A 123 1.81 -2.26 -5.38
C GLN A 123 1.56 -0.79 -4.99
N THR A 124 1.54 0.08 -5.99
CA THR A 124 1.44 1.53 -5.82
C THR A 124 0.10 2.01 -6.37
N ILE A 125 -0.58 2.87 -5.62
CA ILE A 125 -1.78 3.55 -6.08
C ILE A 125 -1.76 5.00 -5.59
N CYS A 126 -1.90 5.95 -6.51
CA CYS A 126 -2.05 7.35 -6.19
C CYS A 126 -3.47 7.82 -6.50
N VAL A 127 -4.18 8.21 -5.44
CA VAL A 127 -5.51 8.83 -5.53
C VAL A 127 -5.34 10.34 -5.36
N GLN A 128 -6.13 11.13 -6.08
CA GLN A 128 -6.08 12.59 -6.03
C GLN A 128 -7.47 13.21 -6.01
N ASP A 129 -7.56 14.41 -5.45
CA ASP A 129 -8.69 15.32 -5.61
C ASP A 129 -8.18 16.56 -6.34
N GLU A 130 -8.57 16.71 -7.62
CA GLU A 130 -8.17 17.83 -8.47
C GLU A 130 -8.84 19.16 -8.07
N ASN A 131 -10.01 19.11 -7.44
CA ASN A 131 -10.71 20.30 -6.98
C ASN A 131 -10.05 20.90 -5.75
N LYS A 132 -9.42 20.05 -4.93
CA LYS A 132 -8.70 20.42 -3.71
C LYS A 132 -7.19 20.54 -3.93
N GLY A 133 -6.67 20.02 -5.04
CA GLY A 133 -5.24 20.02 -5.33
C GLY A 133 -4.47 19.17 -4.33
N ILE A 134 -4.99 18.00 -3.96
CA ILE A 134 -4.34 17.09 -3.01
C ILE A 134 -4.21 15.68 -3.58
N SER A 135 -3.26 14.91 -3.05
CA SER A 135 -3.13 13.50 -3.38
C SER A 135 -2.64 12.66 -2.22
N GLY A 136 -2.89 11.36 -2.36
CA GLY A 136 -2.47 10.31 -1.45
C GLY A 136 -1.88 9.14 -2.24
N THR A 137 -0.61 8.85 -2.02
CA THR A 137 0.07 7.72 -2.63
C THR A 137 0.24 6.61 -1.61
N PHE A 138 -0.27 5.43 -1.92
CA PHE A 138 0.03 4.21 -1.20
C PHE A 138 1.12 3.45 -1.91
N THR A 139 2.07 2.94 -1.14
CA THR A 139 3.13 2.08 -1.65
C THR A 139 3.20 0.81 -0.81
N GLY A 140 3.08 -0.36 -1.44
CA GLY A 140 3.17 -1.67 -0.78
C GLY A 140 4.53 -2.36 -0.89
N ALA A 141 5.35 -2.00 -1.89
CA ALA A 141 6.63 -2.63 -2.12
C ALA A 141 7.79 -1.87 -1.46
N GLY A 142 8.50 -2.50 -0.51
CA GLY A 142 9.76 -2.01 0.07
C GLY A 142 9.63 -0.87 1.09
N ASP A 143 8.89 0.17 0.75
CA ASP A 143 8.58 1.34 1.57
C ASP A 143 7.08 1.39 1.87
N VAL A 144 6.63 0.44 2.70
CA VAL A 144 5.21 0.34 3.09
C VAL A 144 4.78 1.64 3.75
N GLY A 145 3.80 2.32 3.16
CA GLY A 145 3.28 3.55 3.73
C GLY A 145 2.33 4.31 2.82
N VAL A 146 1.90 5.45 3.33
CA VAL A 146 1.05 6.42 2.63
C VAL A 146 1.73 7.78 2.66
N VAL A 147 1.90 8.40 1.50
CA VAL A 147 2.41 9.76 1.34
C VAL A 147 1.24 10.67 0.99
N LEU A 148 1.06 11.75 1.75
CA LEU A 148 0.05 12.79 1.53
C LEU A 148 0.75 14.01 0.95
N SER A 149 0.16 14.60 -0.10
CA SER A 149 0.77 15.72 -0.81
C SER A 149 -0.21 16.87 -1.07
N ASP A 150 0.31 18.10 -1.08
CA ASP A 150 -0.40 19.35 -1.41
C ASP A 150 -0.37 19.65 -2.92
N GLY A 151 -0.60 18.62 -3.70
CA GLY A 151 -0.76 18.72 -5.14
C GLY A 151 -1.33 17.41 -5.67
N VAL A 152 -1.70 17.42 -6.94
CA VAL A 152 -2.10 16.19 -7.64
C VAL A 152 -0.91 15.23 -7.77
N CYS A 153 -1.19 13.96 -8.06
CA CYS A 153 -0.18 12.91 -8.12
C CYS A 153 1.03 13.31 -8.99
N GLY A 154 2.24 13.18 -8.42
CA GLY A 154 3.51 13.52 -9.08
C GLY A 154 3.80 15.02 -9.23
N LYS A 155 2.96 15.90 -8.67
CA LYS A 155 3.12 17.37 -8.77
C LYS A 155 3.02 18.12 -7.44
N GLY A 156 2.70 17.44 -6.34
CA GLY A 156 2.63 18.02 -5.00
C GLY A 156 3.90 17.81 -4.18
N GLU A 157 4.07 18.59 -3.12
CA GLU A 157 5.09 18.39 -2.09
C GLU A 157 4.54 17.45 -1.01
N GLU A 158 5.41 16.67 -0.37
CA GLU A 158 5.00 15.81 0.75
C GLU A 158 4.67 16.67 1.98
N VAL A 159 3.43 16.59 2.46
CA VAL A 159 2.99 17.29 3.67
C VAL A 159 2.95 16.39 4.89
N SER A 160 2.63 15.10 4.69
CA SER A 160 2.60 14.11 5.75
C SER A 160 2.78 12.71 5.18
N LYS A 161 3.36 11.82 5.98
CA LYS A 161 3.59 10.43 5.62
C LYS A 161 3.21 9.51 6.77
N LEU A 162 2.47 8.45 6.46
CA LEU A 162 2.08 7.42 7.39
C LEU A 162 2.92 6.17 7.09
N VAL A 163 3.68 5.71 8.07
CA VAL A 163 4.53 4.52 7.97
C VAL A 163 4.25 3.56 9.12
N PRO A 164 4.43 2.25 8.95
CA PRO A 164 4.38 1.30 10.06
C PRO A 164 5.36 1.70 11.17
N ASP A 165 4.92 1.66 12.42
CA ASP A 165 5.79 1.94 13.57
C ASP A 165 6.78 0.76 13.75
N PRO A 166 8.10 0.98 13.66
CA PRO A 166 9.08 -0.08 13.82
C PRO A 166 9.06 -0.71 15.23
N ALA A 167 8.60 0.02 16.24
CA ALA A 167 8.46 -0.48 17.61
C ALA A 167 7.16 -1.26 17.82
N ASN A 168 6.14 -1.02 16.99
CA ASN A 168 4.86 -1.70 17.05
C ASN A 168 4.21 -1.77 15.65
N GLN A 169 4.38 -2.92 15.00
CA GLN A 169 3.87 -3.15 13.64
C GLN A 169 2.34 -3.05 13.51
N ASP A 170 1.61 -3.07 14.63
CA ASP A 170 0.16 -2.87 14.66
C ASP A 170 -0.22 -1.38 14.75
N LYS A 171 0.76 -0.47 14.72
CA LYS A 171 0.56 0.98 14.78
C LYS A 171 1.16 1.68 13.58
N VAL A 172 0.53 2.80 13.24
CA VAL A 172 1.02 3.73 12.23
C VAL A 172 1.72 4.89 12.94
N LYS A 173 2.93 5.22 12.48
CA LYS A 173 3.64 6.44 12.83
C LYS A 173 3.38 7.49 11.75
N ILE A 174 3.09 8.71 12.18
CA ILE A 174 2.93 9.87 11.29
C ILE A 174 4.25 10.65 11.30
N GLU A 175 4.76 10.96 10.11
CA GLU A 175 5.91 11.82 9.85
C GLU A 175 5.42 13.05 9.09
N GLY A 176 5.87 14.25 9.49
CA GLY A 176 5.35 15.51 8.92
C GLY A 176 4.18 16.08 9.72
N ASP A 177 3.19 16.65 9.02
CA ASP A 177 2.05 17.33 9.64
C ASP A 177 1.08 16.34 10.30
N GLN A 178 0.93 16.44 11.62
CA GLN A 178 0.00 15.60 12.39
C GLN A 178 -1.47 15.98 12.18
N GLU A 179 -1.78 17.25 11.93
CA GLU A 179 -3.15 17.72 11.70
C GLU A 179 -3.69 17.17 10.38
N ILE A 180 -2.80 16.91 9.42
CA ILE A 180 -3.11 16.26 8.13
C ILE A 180 -3.07 14.72 8.24
N GLY A 181 -2.01 14.17 8.85
CA GLY A 181 -1.78 12.73 8.88
C GLY A 181 -2.70 11.96 9.83
N GLN A 182 -3.10 12.55 10.96
CA GLN A 182 -3.88 11.85 11.99
C GLN A 182 -5.29 11.45 11.50
N PRO A 183 -6.07 12.33 10.84
CA PRO A 183 -7.37 11.95 10.30
C PRO A 183 -7.30 10.77 9.31
N VAL A 184 -6.26 10.72 8.48
CA VAL A 184 -6.05 9.60 7.54
C VAL A 184 -5.68 8.31 8.29
N ALA A 185 -4.83 8.40 9.32
CA ALA A 185 -4.48 7.26 10.16
C ALA A 185 -5.73 6.67 10.86
N ASP A 186 -6.64 7.53 11.29
CA ASP A 186 -7.90 7.12 11.93
C ASP A 186 -8.84 6.38 10.95
N VAL A 187 -8.82 6.70 9.66
CA VAL A 187 -9.55 5.94 8.61
C VAL A 187 -9.04 4.50 8.55
N PHE A 188 -7.72 4.30 8.54
CA PHE A 188 -7.13 2.95 8.53
C PHE A 188 -7.39 2.16 9.82
N ALA A 189 -7.34 2.83 10.98
CA ALA A 189 -7.64 2.21 12.26
C ALA A 189 -9.09 1.70 12.33
N GLN A 190 -10.05 2.47 11.77
CA GLN A 190 -11.45 2.05 11.71
C GLN A 190 -11.67 0.84 10.81
N GLN A 191 -10.94 0.72 9.71
CA GLN A 191 -11.10 -0.40 8.76
C GLN A 191 -10.47 -1.71 9.25
N SER A 192 -9.43 -1.65 10.08
CA SER A 192 -8.77 -2.83 10.64
C SER A 192 -9.45 -3.41 11.90
N GLY A 193 -10.40 -2.68 12.49
CA GLY A 193 -11.05 -3.03 13.76
C GLY A 193 -12.35 -3.83 13.67
N SER A 194 -12.70 -4.44 12.52
CA SER A 194 -13.94 -5.21 12.31
C SER A 194 -13.73 -6.72 12.27
#